data_AF-A0A972UYM3-F1
#
_entry.id   AF-A0A972UYM3-F1
#
_cell.length_a   1.000
_cell.length_b   1.000
_cell.length_c   1.000
_cell.angle_alpha   90.00
_cell.angle_beta   90.00
_cell.angle_gamma   90.00
#
_symmetry.space_group_name_H-M   'P 1'
#
loop_
_entity.id
_entity.type
_entity.pdbx_description
1 polymer ?
#
loop_
_entity_poly.entity_id
_entity_poly.type
_entity_poly.pdbx_seq_one_letter_code
_entity_poly.pdbx_strand_id
1 'polypeptide(L)'
;MQAQNWPNWRGSTGDGTSTETDLPIQWDSITNVVWKSPVPGIGHSSPIVWEDRLFIASAIVESQEKVLLCFDCKSGKLLWQETVVKTVFEGKHGDNSYASGTPATDGKLIYVSFLDGEDVLVAAHDFSGKQIWIKRPGKFSSPHGYSCSPVLYDDKVIINGNSLGDSFMAALSRKDGHTIWKVPHGNPAHSFSTPIIRELAGKTQMIFLGNKEVASYTPDDGSKYWFINGPSEDFCSSPVYDEKTGLVLISSAWPQRHLLAIKPDGSGDVSESHIAWRSTEGAFYVPSPVIVGDYLITTMTNGTVHCIEIATGKIVWKEKLGRQYPSAVTANGLVYIPNDDGVISVIKPGPSFESIAKNDMGEHMNASPAISNGKIYLRGDKHIFCIGL
;
A
#
# COMPACT_ATOMS: atom_id res chain seq x y z
N MET A 1 -1.74 0.62 -27.83
CA MET A 1 -1.95 1.04 -26.43
C MET A 1 -0.67 0.73 -25.68
N GLN A 2 -0.12 1.71 -24.96
CA GLN A 2 1.00 1.47 -24.06
C GLN A 2 0.42 0.84 -22.79
N ALA A 3 1.00 -0.26 -22.34
CA ALA A 3 0.49 -1.00 -21.21
C ALA A 3 0.74 -0.27 -19.87
N GLN A 4 -0.10 -0.56 -18.86
CA GLN A 4 -0.12 0.23 -17.62
C GLN A 4 1.05 -0.17 -16.70
N ASN A 5 1.86 0.79 -16.27
CA ASN A 5 2.85 0.57 -15.20
C ASN A 5 2.17 0.46 -13.82
N TRP A 6 2.81 -0.24 -12.89
CA TRP A 6 2.41 -0.34 -11.49
C TRP A 6 3.52 0.22 -10.58
N PRO A 7 3.73 1.55 -10.58
CA PRO A 7 4.98 2.15 -10.11
C PRO A 7 5.20 2.15 -8.59
N ASN A 8 4.15 1.97 -7.78
CA ASN A 8 4.23 2.14 -6.33
C ASN A 8 3.19 1.26 -5.62
N TRP A 9 3.17 1.33 -4.29
CA TRP A 9 2.18 0.67 -3.44
C TRP A 9 0.77 0.88 -3.99
N ARG A 10 0.08 -0.21 -4.36
CA ARG A 10 -1.29 -0.21 -4.91
C ARG A 10 -1.44 0.55 -6.24
N GLY A 11 -0.38 0.62 -7.04
CA GLY A 11 -0.45 0.99 -8.45
C GLY A 11 -0.34 2.49 -8.72
N SER A 12 -0.59 2.89 -9.96
CA SER A 12 -0.36 4.28 -10.41
C SER A 12 -1.13 5.33 -9.61
N THR A 13 -2.30 4.95 -9.11
CA THR A 13 -3.17 5.78 -8.27
C THR A 13 -2.91 5.50 -6.78
N GLY A 14 -2.40 4.34 -6.38
CA GLY A 14 -2.25 3.98 -4.97
C GLY A 14 -3.55 3.54 -4.29
N ASP A 15 -4.65 3.41 -5.05
CA ASP A 15 -5.94 2.90 -4.57
C ASP A 15 -6.24 1.46 -5.02
N GLY A 16 -5.27 0.77 -5.63
CA GLY A 16 -5.36 -0.64 -5.99
C GLY A 16 -6.11 -0.90 -7.29
N THR A 17 -6.40 0.15 -8.07
CA THR A 17 -7.14 0.05 -9.34
C THR A 17 -6.21 -0.12 -10.53
N SER A 18 -6.48 -1.12 -11.36
CA SER A 18 -5.90 -1.27 -12.69
C SER A 18 -6.93 -1.01 -13.78
N THR A 19 -6.48 -0.39 -14.87
CA THR A 19 -7.27 -0.22 -16.10
C THR A 19 -7.05 -1.36 -17.09
N GLU A 20 -6.18 -2.33 -16.78
CA GLU A 20 -5.93 -3.49 -17.63
C GLU A 20 -7.23 -4.31 -17.81
N THR A 21 -7.44 -4.76 -19.04
CA THR A 21 -8.50 -5.69 -19.42
C THR A 21 -7.90 -7.06 -19.72
N ASP A 22 -8.75 -8.09 -19.86
CA ASP A 22 -8.33 -9.41 -20.34
C ASP A 22 -7.30 -10.14 -19.45
N LEU A 23 -7.33 -9.86 -18.14
CA LEU A 23 -6.55 -10.58 -17.15
C LEU A 23 -7.05 -12.02 -16.98
N PRO A 24 -6.15 -12.97 -16.65
CA PRO A 24 -6.56 -14.31 -16.26
C PRO A 24 -7.51 -14.24 -15.05
N ILE A 25 -8.56 -15.07 -15.07
CA ILE A 25 -9.56 -15.16 -13.99
C ILE A 25 -9.36 -16.45 -13.18
N GLN A 26 -9.04 -17.55 -13.88
CA GLN A 26 -8.78 -18.85 -13.28
C GLN A 26 -7.31 -19.23 -13.50
N TRP A 27 -6.62 -19.62 -12.44
CA TRP A 27 -5.24 -20.11 -12.45
C TRP A 27 -4.98 -20.93 -11.19
N ASP A 28 -3.80 -21.53 -11.11
CA ASP A 28 -3.27 -22.15 -9.89
C ASP A 28 -1.74 -21.98 -9.86
N SER A 29 -1.05 -22.70 -8.98
CA SER A 29 0.42 -22.66 -8.89
C SER A 29 1.19 -23.15 -10.14
N ILE A 30 0.50 -23.70 -11.14
CA ILE A 30 1.02 -24.32 -12.37
C ILE A 30 0.28 -23.78 -13.61
N THR A 31 -1.05 -23.78 -13.58
CA THR A 31 -1.91 -23.38 -14.70
C THR A 31 -1.97 -21.85 -14.84
N ASN A 32 -1.83 -21.32 -16.06
CA ASN A 32 -1.79 -19.88 -16.35
C ASN A 32 -0.69 -19.12 -15.58
N VAL A 33 0.40 -19.83 -15.26
CA VAL A 33 1.63 -19.26 -14.70
C VAL A 33 2.64 -19.13 -15.83
N VAL A 34 2.96 -17.89 -16.22
CA VAL A 34 3.98 -17.61 -17.26
C VAL A 34 5.36 -17.97 -16.75
N TRP A 35 5.65 -17.62 -15.49
CA TRP A 35 6.86 -18.02 -14.79
C TRP A 35 6.66 -17.96 -13.28
N LYS A 36 7.52 -18.69 -12.56
CA LYS A 36 7.64 -18.73 -11.10
C LYS A 36 9.12 -18.71 -10.75
N SER A 37 9.53 -17.75 -9.93
CA SER A 37 10.94 -17.57 -9.57
C SER A 37 11.14 -17.53 -8.05
N PRO A 38 12.21 -18.16 -7.53
CA PRO A 38 12.53 -18.05 -6.11
C PRO A 38 12.90 -16.61 -5.77
N VAL A 39 12.54 -16.18 -4.56
CA VAL A 39 12.89 -14.86 -4.05
C VAL A 39 13.79 -15.03 -2.82
N PRO A 40 14.97 -14.42 -2.82
CA PRO A 40 15.86 -14.42 -1.67
C PRO A 40 15.26 -13.70 -0.46
N GLY A 41 15.45 -14.25 0.73
CA GLY A 41 15.06 -13.64 2.00
C GLY A 41 13.57 -13.62 2.28
N ILE A 42 13.18 -12.81 3.27
CA ILE A 42 11.81 -12.63 3.74
C ILE A 42 11.34 -11.19 3.48
N GLY A 43 10.06 -10.99 3.19
CA GLY A 43 9.54 -9.68 2.77
C GLY A 43 8.04 -9.72 2.57
N HIS A 44 7.33 -8.66 2.98
CA HIS A 44 5.90 -8.47 2.66
C HIS A 44 5.69 -7.33 1.66
N SER A 45 6.78 -6.71 1.17
CA SER A 45 6.75 -5.74 0.07
C SER A 45 5.97 -6.29 -1.11
N SER A 46 5.03 -5.49 -1.61
CA SER A 46 4.35 -5.80 -2.87
C SER A 46 5.30 -5.56 -4.05
N PRO A 47 5.13 -6.28 -5.17
CA PRO A 47 5.85 -5.98 -6.38
C PRO A 47 5.43 -4.62 -6.94
N ILE A 48 6.37 -3.91 -7.53
CA ILE A 48 6.10 -2.78 -8.44
C ILE A 48 6.63 -3.12 -9.82
N VAL A 49 5.97 -2.61 -10.85
CA VAL A 49 6.29 -2.90 -12.25
C VAL A 49 6.45 -1.62 -13.04
N TRP A 50 7.56 -1.51 -13.76
CA TRP A 50 7.79 -0.45 -14.73
C TRP A 50 8.36 -1.05 -16.01
N GLU A 51 7.60 -0.96 -17.09
CA GLU A 51 7.90 -1.55 -18.39
C GLU A 51 8.20 -3.06 -18.26
N ASP A 52 9.46 -3.47 -18.46
CA ASP A 52 9.92 -4.85 -18.43
C ASP A 52 10.62 -5.22 -17.10
N ARG A 53 10.58 -4.34 -16.09
CA ARG A 53 11.22 -4.53 -14.78
C ARG A 53 10.19 -4.65 -13.66
N LEU A 54 10.44 -5.61 -12.77
CA LEU A 54 9.70 -5.80 -11.53
C LEU A 54 10.65 -5.62 -10.35
N PHE A 55 10.26 -4.81 -9.36
CA PHE A 55 11.06 -4.57 -8.15
C PHE A 55 10.33 -5.00 -6.88
N ILE A 56 11.06 -5.59 -5.94
CA ILE A 56 10.56 -6.02 -4.62
C ILE A 56 11.64 -5.72 -3.57
N ALA A 57 11.24 -5.28 -2.37
CA ALA A 57 12.12 -5.23 -1.21
C ALA A 57 12.10 -6.56 -0.42
N SER A 58 13.26 -6.99 0.07
CA SER A 58 13.41 -8.22 0.88
C SER A 58 14.44 -8.04 1.99
N ALA A 59 14.54 -9.00 2.90
CA ALA A 59 15.52 -9.04 3.97
C ALA A 59 16.19 -10.42 4.06
N ILE A 60 17.52 -10.43 3.99
CA ILE A 60 18.36 -11.62 4.18
C ILE A 60 18.73 -11.68 5.66
N VAL A 61 18.11 -12.59 6.40
CA VAL A 61 18.18 -12.62 7.87
C VAL A 61 19.56 -13.04 8.36
N GLU A 62 20.18 -13.99 7.66
CA GLU A 62 21.47 -14.56 8.02
C GLU A 62 22.60 -13.53 7.94
N SER A 63 22.52 -12.60 6.97
CA SER A 63 23.52 -11.55 6.75
C SER A 63 23.12 -10.19 7.33
N GLN A 64 21.91 -10.06 7.88
CA GLN A 64 21.33 -8.80 8.37
C GLN A 64 21.26 -7.71 7.29
N GLU A 65 20.87 -8.09 6.09
CA GLU A 65 20.79 -7.20 4.93
C GLU A 65 19.35 -6.93 4.54
N LYS A 66 19.03 -5.66 4.29
CA LYS A 66 17.79 -5.26 3.62
C LYS A 66 18.14 -4.95 2.18
N VAL A 67 17.49 -5.64 1.25
CA VAL A 67 17.86 -5.71 -0.16
C VAL A 67 16.73 -5.22 -1.07
N LEU A 68 17.12 -4.67 -2.21
CA LEU A 68 16.24 -4.40 -3.34
C LEU A 68 16.52 -5.45 -4.43
N LEU A 69 15.46 -6.05 -4.95
CA LEU A 69 15.53 -7.08 -5.98
C LEU A 69 14.93 -6.56 -7.28
N CYS A 70 15.50 -6.96 -8.41
CA CYS A 70 14.98 -6.66 -9.73
C CYS A 70 14.83 -7.93 -10.56
N PHE A 71 13.65 -8.13 -11.11
CA PHE A 71 13.32 -9.25 -11.98
C PHE A 71 12.93 -8.75 -13.36
N ASP A 72 13.26 -9.56 -14.38
CA ASP A 72 12.76 -9.38 -15.73
C ASP A 72 11.30 -9.85 -15.80
N CYS A 73 10.38 -8.97 -16.21
CA CYS A 73 8.94 -9.27 -16.26
C CYS A 73 8.58 -10.37 -17.26
N LYS A 74 9.42 -10.58 -18.29
CA LYS A 74 9.15 -11.54 -19.36
C LYS A 74 9.55 -12.96 -18.97
N SER A 75 10.71 -13.13 -18.35
CA SER A 75 11.31 -14.43 -18.04
C SER A 75 11.23 -14.81 -16.56
N GLY A 76 10.96 -13.84 -15.68
CA GLY A 76 11.05 -14.03 -14.23
C GLY A 76 12.48 -14.12 -13.71
N LYS A 77 13.50 -13.91 -14.55
CA LYS A 77 14.90 -14.00 -14.12
C LYS A 77 15.23 -12.86 -13.15
N LEU A 78 15.85 -13.20 -12.02
CA LEU A 78 16.50 -12.23 -11.14
C LEU A 78 17.66 -11.58 -11.90
N LEU A 79 17.55 -10.28 -12.17
CA LEU A 79 18.55 -9.49 -12.89
C LEU A 79 19.67 -9.02 -11.96
N TRP A 80 19.28 -8.55 -10.78
CA TRP A 80 20.22 -8.13 -9.74
C TRP A 80 19.55 -8.16 -8.36
N GLN A 81 20.40 -8.21 -7.33
CA GLN A 81 20.06 -8.08 -5.92
C GLN A 81 21.07 -7.12 -5.30
N GLU A 82 20.58 -6.05 -4.70
CA GLU A 82 21.43 -5.00 -4.14
C GLU A 82 21.16 -4.82 -2.66
N THR A 83 22.21 -4.85 -1.85
CA THR A 83 22.13 -4.53 -0.42
C THR A 83 21.99 -3.03 -0.26
N VAL A 84 20.81 -2.60 0.18
CA VAL A 84 20.51 -1.19 0.47
C VAL A 84 21.14 -0.78 1.79
N VAL A 85 21.03 -1.65 2.80
CA VAL A 85 21.63 -1.44 4.11
C VAL A 85 21.91 -2.77 4.80
N LYS A 86 23.04 -2.81 5.52
CA LYS A 86 23.34 -3.86 6.49
C LYS A 86 23.22 -3.28 7.89
N THR A 87 22.28 -3.78 8.67
CA THR A 87 21.92 -3.22 9.99
C THR A 87 21.42 -4.31 10.91
N VAL A 88 21.63 -4.13 12.21
CA VAL A 88 20.88 -4.90 13.21
C VAL A 88 19.39 -4.67 12.96
N PHE A 89 18.64 -5.77 12.89
CA PHE A 89 17.20 -5.72 12.65
C PHE A 89 16.44 -5.26 13.89
N GLU A 90 15.41 -4.46 13.64
CA GLU A 90 14.51 -3.89 14.65
C GLU A 90 13.64 -4.95 15.35
N GLY A 91 13.12 -4.63 16.53
CA GLY A 91 12.00 -5.38 17.10
C GLY A 91 10.74 -5.18 16.25
N LYS A 92 9.97 -6.25 16.02
CA LYS A 92 8.72 -6.19 15.24
C LYS A 92 7.69 -7.22 15.71
N HIS A 93 6.45 -7.02 15.30
CA HIS A 93 5.38 -8.01 15.45
C HIS A 93 5.62 -9.23 14.54
N GLY A 94 5.07 -10.39 14.92
CA GLY A 94 5.21 -11.64 14.16
C GLY A 94 4.60 -11.57 12.75
N ASP A 95 3.47 -10.88 12.61
CA ASP A 95 2.80 -10.66 11.32
C ASP A 95 3.46 -9.58 10.43
N ASN A 96 4.58 -8.97 10.85
CA ASN A 96 5.32 -8.00 10.04
C ASN A 96 6.64 -8.61 9.52
N SER A 97 7.29 -7.95 8.58
CA SER A 97 8.61 -8.28 8.03
C SER A 97 9.58 -7.10 8.18
N TYR A 98 10.88 -7.35 8.00
CA TYR A 98 11.92 -6.32 7.93
C TYR A 98 11.94 -5.55 6.59
N ALA A 99 11.13 -6.01 5.63
CA ALA A 99 10.99 -5.47 4.28
C ALA A 99 9.51 -5.47 3.84
N SER A 100 8.68 -4.76 4.60
CA SER A 100 7.24 -4.62 4.30
C SER A 100 6.89 -3.38 3.48
N GLY A 101 7.71 -2.32 3.56
CA GLY A 101 7.54 -1.12 2.73
C GLY A 101 7.70 -1.46 1.26
N THR A 102 6.70 -1.11 0.45
CA THR A 102 6.73 -1.34 -1.00
C THR A 102 7.50 -0.21 -1.68
N PRO A 103 8.51 -0.50 -2.53
CA PRO A 103 9.23 0.54 -3.26
C PRO A 103 8.32 1.40 -4.16
N ALA A 104 8.86 2.51 -4.65
CA ALA A 104 8.22 3.33 -5.66
C ALA A 104 9.20 3.69 -6.78
N THR A 105 8.73 3.90 -8.01
CA THR A 105 9.57 4.35 -9.12
C THR A 105 8.88 5.40 -9.99
N ASP A 106 9.69 6.30 -10.56
CA ASP A 106 9.27 7.25 -11.58
C ASP A 106 9.74 6.86 -12.99
N GLY A 107 10.21 5.62 -13.15
CA GLY A 107 10.78 5.12 -14.41
C GLY A 107 12.25 5.46 -14.64
N LYS A 108 12.87 6.22 -13.74
CA LYS A 108 14.31 6.53 -13.78
C LYS A 108 15.02 6.02 -12.55
N LEU A 109 14.43 6.28 -11.38
CA LEU A 109 14.96 5.88 -10.08
C LEU A 109 13.93 5.04 -9.33
N ILE A 110 14.43 4.20 -8.43
CA ILE A 110 13.67 3.35 -7.53
C ILE A 110 13.95 3.82 -6.11
N TYR A 111 12.88 4.12 -5.38
CA TYR A 111 12.91 4.62 -4.02
C TYR A 111 12.42 3.55 -3.08
N VAL A 112 13.19 3.26 -2.04
CA VAL A 112 12.89 2.23 -1.05
C VAL A 112 13.14 2.77 0.35
N SER A 113 12.35 2.30 1.31
CA SER A 113 12.44 2.68 2.71
C SER A 113 12.60 1.46 3.61
N PHE A 114 13.40 1.64 4.67
CA PHE A 114 13.67 0.63 5.70
C PHE A 114 13.88 1.31 7.05
N LEU A 115 14.10 0.52 8.10
CA LEU A 115 14.86 0.99 9.28
C LEU A 115 16.34 0.62 9.17
N ASP A 116 17.19 1.53 9.63
CA ASP A 116 18.59 1.30 9.97
C ASP A 116 18.76 1.61 11.47
N GLY A 117 18.80 0.58 12.29
CA GLY A 117 18.54 0.70 13.73
C GLY A 117 17.17 1.31 14.00
N GLU A 118 17.15 2.53 14.55
CA GLU A 118 15.92 3.30 14.82
C GLU A 118 15.62 4.34 13.72
N ASP A 119 16.55 4.57 12.80
CA ASP A 119 16.39 5.61 11.78
C ASP A 119 15.56 5.09 10.61
N VAL A 120 14.53 5.85 10.22
CA VAL A 120 13.90 5.70 8.92
C VAL A 120 14.95 5.97 7.88
N LEU A 121 15.27 4.98 7.06
CA LEU A 121 16.17 5.06 5.93
C LEU A 121 15.34 5.18 4.65
N VAL A 122 15.73 6.11 3.78
CA VAL A 122 15.21 6.21 2.41
C VAL A 122 16.39 6.22 1.46
N ALA A 123 16.34 5.39 0.43
CA ALA A 123 17.39 5.29 -0.59
C ALA A 123 16.81 5.36 -2.00
N ALA A 124 17.58 5.92 -2.93
CA ALA A 124 17.30 5.88 -4.35
C ALA A 124 18.36 5.04 -5.09
N HIS A 125 17.91 4.20 -6.00
CA HIS A 125 18.73 3.39 -6.90
C HIS A 125 18.33 3.67 -8.34
N ASP A 126 19.26 3.56 -9.28
CA ASP A 126 18.89 3.48 -10.70
C ASP A 126 18.47 2.06 -11.10
N PHE A 127 17.99 1.89 -12.33
CA PHE A 127 17.49 0.60 -12.83
C PHE A 127 18.59 -0.45 -13.03
N SER A 128 19.87 -0.06 -12.95
CA SER A 128 21.00 -1.01 -12.93
C SER A 128 21.28 -1.58 -11.54
N GLY A 129 20.61 -1.04 -10.50
CA GLY A 129 20.83 -1.40 -9.10
C GLY A 129 21.82 -0.47 -8.39
N LYS A 130 22.41 0.51 -9.07
CA LYS A 130 23.37 1.41 -8.43
C LYS A 130 22.67 2.37 -7.48
N GLN A 131 23.09 2.38 -6.22
CA GLN A 131 22.64 3.37 -5.23
C GLN A 131 23.09 4.79 -5.64
N ILE A 132 22.14 5.71 -5.77
CA ILE A 132 22.38 7.12 -6.09
C ILE A 132 22.52 7.94 -4.81
N TRP A 133 21.62 7.74 -3.84
CA TRP A 133 21.68 8.40 -2.55
C TRP A 133 20.97 7.58 -1.47
N ILE A 134 21.31 7.84 -0.21
CA ILE A 134 20.72 7.26 0.99
C ILE A 134 20.65 8.31 2.10
N LYS A 135 19.52 8.37 2.82
CA LYS A 135 19.23 9.39 3.83
C LYS A 135 18.46 8.82 5.01
N ARG A 136 18.60 9.46 6.17
CA ARG A 136 17.92 9.12 7.42
C ARG A 136 17.12 10.32 7.95
N PRO A 137 15.92 10.61 7.41
CA PRO A 137 15.19 11.83 7.74
C PRO A 137 14.71 11.96 9.20
N GLY A 138 14.69 10.87 9.95
CA GLY A 138 14.28 10.85 11.35
C GLY A 138 14.14 9.44 11.87
N LYS A 139 13.72 9.32 13.13
CA LYS A 139 13.56 8.04 13.81
C LYS A 139 12.14 7.50 13.69
N PHE A 140 11.98 6.19 13.88
CA PHE A 140 10.68 5.55 13.98
C PHE A 140 10.69 4.49 15.08
N SER A 141 9.67 4.51 15.93
CA SER A 141 9.52 3.58 17.04
C SER A 141 8.12 2.97 17.08
N SER A 142 8.05 1.66 16.89
CA SER A 142 6.81 0.90 17.03
C SER A 142 7.09 -0.54 17.47
N PRO A 143 6.27 -1.12 18.37
CA PRO A 143 6.35 -2.55 18.66
C PRO A 143 5.99 -3.42 17.45
N HIS A 144 5.40 -2.84 16.39
CA HIS A 144 5.03 -3.57 15.19
C HIS A 144 6.15 -3.65 14.13
N GLY A 145 7.24 -2.90 14.28
CA GLY A 145 8.27 -2.74 13.24
C GLY A 145 7.89 -1.67 12.21
N TYR A 146 8.55 -1.64 11.05
CA TYR A 146 8.34 -0.62 10.01
C TYR A 146 7.75 -1.20 8.72
N SER A 147 6.86 -0.46 8.06
CA SER A 147 6.20 -0.90 6.82
C SER A 147 5.76 0.24 5.89
N CYS A 148 6.22 1.47 6.15
CA CYS A 148 5.77 2.64 5.40
C CYS A 148 6.38 2.66 3.99
N SER A 149 5.54 2.80 2.96
CA SER A 149 5.99 2.90 1.57
C SER A 149 6.28 4.36 1.17
N PRO A 150 7.34 4.67 0.40
CA PRO A 150 7.54 6.00 -0.15
C PRO A 150 6.45 6.36 -1.17
N VAL A 151 6.04 7.64 -1.18
CA VAL A 151 5.07 8.19 -2.14
C VAL A 151 5.75 9.23 -3.01
N LEU A 152 5.48 9.20 -4.31
CA LEU A 152 6.12 10.08 -5.29
C LEU A 152 5.17 11.20 -5.68
N TYR A 153 5.63 12.44 -5.56
CA TYR A 153 4.93 13.63 -6.05
C TYR A 153 5.91 14.63 -6.63
N ASP A 154 5.74 15.08 -7.87
CA ASP A 154 6.65 15.96 -8.60
C ASP A 154 8.15 15.60 -8.45
N ASP A 155 8.93 16.43 -7.77
CA ASP A 155 10.36 16.25 -7.50
C ASP A 155 10.64 15.63 -6.12
N LYS A 156 9.61 15.11 -5.44
CA LYS A 156 9.62 14.69 -4.04
C LYS A 156 9.41 13.19 -3.87
N VAL A 157 10.05 12.66 -2.84
CA VAL A 157 9.79 11.36 -2.20
C VAL A 157 9.27 11.65 -0.81
N ILE A 158 7.99 11.37 -0.58
CA ILE A 158 7.31 11.60 0.68
C ILE A 158 7.36 10.33 1.51
N ILE A 159 7.72 10.45 2.79
CA ILE A 159 7.79 9.34 3.73
C ILE A 159 6.97 9.59 4.99
N ASN A 160 6.24 8.54 5.39
CA ASN A 160 5.57 8.46 6.68
C ASN A 160 6.58 8.00 7.74
N GLY A 161 6.90 8.90 8.68
CA GLY A 161 7.68 8.62 9.88
C GLY A 161 6.86 8.76 11.16
N ASN A 162 5.52 8.59 11.06
CA ASN A 162 4.63 8.85 12.17
C ASN A 162 4.58 7.64 13.12
N SER A 163 5.22 7.79 14.27
CA SER A 163 5.39 6.73 15.26
C SER A 163 5.26 7.26 16.69
N LEU A 164 5.55 6.41 17.69
CA LEU A 164 5.84 6.93 19.02
C LEU A 164 7.16 7.71 19.00
N GLY A 165 7.30 8.70 19.87
CA GLY A 165 8.51 9.55 19.95
C GLY A 165 8.53 10.68 18.92
N ASP A 166 9.68 10.86 18.25
CA ASP A 166 9.94 11.94 17.28
C ASP A 166 9.20 11.72 15.96
N SER A 167 7.87 11.79 16.02
CA SER A 167 6.94 11.55 14.92
C SER A 167 7.02 12.64 13.85
N PHE A 168 7.00 12.24 12.57
CA PHE A 168 7.08 13.19 11.46
C PHE A 168 6.45 12.70 10.16
N MET A 169 6.26 13.64 9.24
CA MET A 169 6.16 13.40 7.81
C MET A 169 7.21 14.25 7.09
N ALA A 170 7.83 13.75 6.03
CA ALA A 170 8.86 14.50 5.31
C ALA A 170 8.79 14.27 3.80
N ALA A 171 9.16 15.30 3.03
CA ALA A 171 9.51 15.17 1.62
C ALA A 171 11.00 15.32 1.42
N LEU A 172 11.58 14.40 0.66
CA LEU A 172 12.97 14.42 0.22
C LEU A 172 13.03 14.70 -1.28
N SER A 173 14.03 15.44 -1.72
CA SER A 173 14.33 15.61 -3.14
C SER A 173 14.63 14.27 -3.80
N ARG A 174 13.97 13.98 -4.92
CA ARG A 174 14.22 12.79 -5.76
C ARG A 174 15.66 12.74 -6.28
N LYS A 175 16.30 13.89 -6.44
CA LYS A 175 17.62 14.04 -7.06
C LYS A 175 18.76 13.58 -6.15
N ASP A 176 18.70 13.91 -4.87
CA ASP A 176 19.82 13.78 -3.93
C ASP A 176 19.40 13.47 -2.48
N GLY A 177 18.10 13.33 -2.24
CA GLY A 177 17.52 12.98 -0.95
C GLY A 177 17.56 14.09 0.10
N HIS A 178 17.96 15.32 -0.23
CA HIS A 178 17.90 16.39 0.79
C HIS A 178 16.44 16.65 1.20
N THR A 179 16.20 16.94 2.47
CA THR A 179 14.87 17.24 2.98
C THR A 179 14.39 18.57 2.42
N ILE A 180 13.29 18.56 1.67
CA ILE A 180 12.63 19.76 1.15
C ILE A 180 11.74 20.37 2.24
N TRP A 181 10.90 19.54 2.86
CA TRP A 181 10.10 19.93 4.01
C TRP A 181 9.97 18.77 4.99
N LYS A 182 9.74 19.10 6.26
CA LYS A 182 9.47 18.14 7.34
C LYS A 182 8.44 18.73 8.28
N VAL A 183 7.35 17.99 8.47
CA VAL A 183 6.26 18.32 9.38
C VAL A 183 6.45 17.50 10.65
N PRO A 184 6.79 18.11 11.80
CA PRO A 184 6.78 17.40 13.08
C PRO A 184 5.34 17.14 13.52
N HIS A 185 5.08 15.94 14.04
CA HIS A 185 3.78 15.54 14.53
C HIS A 185 3.78 15.51 16.06
N GLY A 186 3.07 16.47 16.68
CA GLY A 186 3.05 16.68 18.12
C GLY A 186 2.23 15.67 18.92
N ASN A 187 1.45 14.81 18.25
CA ASN A 187 0.66 13.74 18.85
C ASN A 187 1.16 12.37 18.37
N PRO A 188 2.23 11.82 18.98
CA PRO A 188 2.80 10.54 18.56
C PRO A 188 1.76 9.41 18.63
N ALA A 189 1.70 8.61 17.57
CA ALA A 189 0.83 7.45 17.43
C ALA A 189 1.40 6.51 16.36
N HIS A 190 0.95 5.25 16.31
CA HIS A 190 1.43 4.35 15.27
C HIS A 190 0.69 4.62 13.96
N SER A 191 1.42 4.98 12.91
CA SER A 191 0.87 4.99 11.56
C SER A 191 1.77 4.23 10.60
N PHE A 192 1.12 3.36 9.83
CA PHE A 192 1.69 2.63 8.70
C PHE A 192 0.99 2.98 7.39
N SER A 193 0.01 3.89 7.45
CA SER A 193 -0.77 4.29 6.30
C SER A 193 0.12 4.94 5.26
N THR A 194 0.04 4.45 4.03
CA THR A 194 0.63 5.14 2.87
C THR A 194 -0.40 6.18 2.40
N PRO A 195 -0.04 7.47 2.29
CA PRO A 195 -0.99 8.50 1.86
C PRO A 195 -1.33 8.35 0.38
N ILE A 196 -2.51 8.84 -0.01
CA ILE A 196 -2.84 9.06 -1.43
C ILE A 196 -2.74 10.55 -1.75
N ILE A 197 -2.34 10.87 -2.98
CA ILE A 197 -2.30 12.23 -3.50
C ILE A 197 -3.25 12.31 -4.70
N ARG A 198 -4.21 13.23 -4.64
CA ARG A 198 -5.27 13.39 -5.63
C ARG A 198 -5.68 14.83 -5.79
N GLU A 199 -6.23 15.15 -6.96
CA GLU A 199 -7.07 16.33 -7.13
C GLU A 199 -8.41 16.09 -6.43
N LEU A 200 -8.63 16.79 -5.32
CA LEU A 200 -9.85 16.71 -4.51
C LEU A 200 -10.39 18.12 -4.32
N ALA A 201 -11.67 18.34 -4.64
CA ALA A 201 -12.32 19.65 -4.53
C ALA A 201 -11.53 20.80 -5.21
N GLY A 202 -10.90 20.50 -6.36
CA GLY A 202 -10.14 21.47 -7.16
C GLY A 202 -8.75 21.82 -6.60
N LYS A 203 -8.21 21.01 -5.69
CA LYS A 203 -6.86 21.17 -5.15
C LYS A 203 -6.13 19.82 -5.13
N THR A 204 -4.82 19.84 -5.35
CA THR A 204 -3.97 18.71 -5.03
C THR A 204 -3.90 18.52 -3.51
N GLN A 205 -4.44 17.41 -3.04
CA GLN A 205 -4.52 17.05 -1.62
C GLN A 205 -3.80 15.73 -1.38
N MET A 206 -3.02 15.68 -0.30
CA MET A 206 -2.41 14.47 0.24
C MET A 206 -3.19 14.04 1.48
N ILE A 207 -3.97 12.96 1.36
CA ILE A 207 -4.72 12.41 2.49
C ILE A 207 -3.80 11.51 3.30
N PHE A 208 -3.55 11.92 4.54
CA PHE A 208 -2.64 11.26 5.47
C PHE A 208 -3.36 10.92 6.77
N LEU A 209 -3.09 9.73 7.29
CA LEU A 209 -3.67 9.21 8.52
C LEU A 209 -2.55 8.97 9.52
N GLY A 210 -2.60 9.65 10.66
CA GLY A 210 -1.53 9.65 11.66
C GLY A 210 -1.63 10.91 12.53
N ASN A 211 -0.69 11.12 13.45
CA ASN A 211 -0.76 12.24 14.40
C ASN A 211 -2.08 12.29 15.21
N LYS A 212 -2.72 11.12 15.42
CA LYS A 212 -4.08 10.98 15.98
C LYS A 212 -5.17 11.72 15.19
N GLU A 213 -4.97 11.90 13.89
CA GLU A 213 -5.83 12.64 12.99
C GLU A 213 -5.99 11.93 11.64
N VAL A 214 -7.10 12.24 10.96
CA VAL A 214 -7.19 12.12 9.49
C VAL A 214 -7.05 13.53 8.93
N ALA A 215 -6.05 13.77 8.10
CA ALA A 215 -5.74 15.12 7.62
C ALA A 215 -5.46 15.16 6.12
N SER A 216 -5.80 16.29 5.53
CA SER A 216 -5.38 16.66 4.19
C SER A 216 -4.25 17.68 4.28
N TYR A 217 -3.15 17.37 3.62
CA TYR A 217 -1.98 18.23 3.49
C TYR A 217 -1.79 18.64 2.03
N THR A 218 -1.12 19.76 1.77
CA THR A 218 -0.50 19.95 0.46
C THR A 218 0.79 19.15 0.38
N PRO A 219 1.01 18.40 -0.72
CA PRO A 219 2.27 17.71 -0.93
C PRO A 219 3.44 18.67 -1.29
N ASP A 220 3.15 19.94 -1.62
CA ASP A 220 4.17 20.92 -1.99
C ASP A 220 5.04 21.35 -0.82
N ASP A 221 4.43 21.68 0.32
CA ASP A 221 5.12 22.22 1.51
C ASP A 221 4.75 21.51 2.83
N GLY A 222 3.82 20.56 2.81
CA GLY A 222 3.37 19.83 4.00
C GLY A 222 2.45 20.63 4.92
N SER A 223 1.94 21.80 4.51
CA SER A 223 0.92 22.52 5.26
C SER A 223 -0.44 21.83 5.17
N LYS A 224 -1.27 22.03 6.19
CA LYS A 224 -2.54 21.30 6.37
C LYS A 224 -3.70 22.12 5.78
N TYR A 225 -4.52 21.50 4.94
CA TYR A 225 -5.78 22.08 4.45
C TYR A 225 -6.89 21.92 5.49
N TRP A 226 -7.13 20.69 5.93
CA TRP A 226 -8.15 20.34 6.91
C TRP A 226 -7.76 19.08 7.70
N PHE A 227 -8.42 18.85 8.84
CA PHE A 227 -8.26 17.65 9.64
C PHE A 227 -9.52 17.27 10.42
N ILE A 228 -9.58 15.99 10.77
CA ILE A 228 -10.51 15.40 11.72
C ILE A 228 -9.69 14.87 12.89
N ASN A 229 -10.05 15.28 14.11
CA ASN A 229 -9.46 14.80 15.36
C ASN A 229 -9.97 13.39 15.68
N GLY A 230 -9.07 12.48 16.06
CA GLY A 230 -9.44 11.07 16.09
C GLY A 230 -9.87 10.65 14.66
N PRO A 231 -10.51 9.49 14.45
CA PRO A 231 -11.40 8.85 15.40
C PRO A 231 -10.71 7.79 16.25
N SER A 232 -9.38 7.69 16.16
CA SER A 232 -8.54 6.73 16.87
C SER A 232 -7.10 7.23 16.91
N GLU A 233 -6.21 6.46 17.56
CA GLU A 233 -4.80 6.81 17.64
C GLU A 233 -4.02 6.23 16.46
N ASP A 234 -4.25 4.95 16.17
CA ASP A 234 -3.46 4.22 15.20
C ASP A 234 -4.15 4.10 13.84
N PHE A 235 -3.32 3.98 12.80
CA PHE A 235 -3.76 3.83 11.41
C PHE A 235 -2.84 2.88 10.64
N CYS A 236 -3.39 1.92 9.90
CA CYS A 236 -2.59 0.95 9.14
C CYS A 236 -2.85 0.98 7.64
N SER A 237 -4.08 1.20 7.23
CA SER A 237 -4.54 1.07 5.86
C SER A 237 -4.50 2.41 5.12
N SER A 238 -4.30 2.34 3.81
CA SER A 238 -4.32 3.50 2.91
C SER A 238 -5.77 3.93 2.63
N PRO A 239 -6.02 5.24 2.48
CA PRO A 239 -7.33 5.77 2.10
C PRO A 239 -7.65 5.43 0.64
N VAL A 240 -8.93 5.51 0.26
CA VAL A 240 -9.37 5.50 -1.14
C VAL A 240 -10.32 6.67 -1.40
N TYR A 241 -10.44 7.10 -2.65
CA TYR A 241 -11.31 8.19 -3.07
C TYR A 241 -12.27 7.71 -4.14
N ASP A 242 -13.55 7.99 -3.96
CA ASP A 242 -14.57 7.76 -4.98
C ASP A 242 -14.88 9.07 -5.72
N GLU A 243 -14.51 9.14 -7.00
CA GLU A 243 -14.78 10.31 -7.84
C GLU A 243 -16.28 10.55 -8.05
N LYS A 244 -17.09 9.48 -8.06
CA LYS A 244 -18.52 9.58 -8.33
C LYS A 244 -19.28 10.29 -7.22
N THR A 245 -19.02 9.92 -5.96
CA THR A 245 -19.64 10.56 -4.79
C THR A 245 -18.83 11.75 -4.26
N GLY A 246 -17.56 11.86 -4.63
CA GLY A 246 -16.64 12.87 -4.11
C GLY A 246 -16.22 12.60 -2.66
N LEU A 247 -16.28 11.36 -2.20
CA LEU A 247 -15.97 10.97 -0.82
C LEU A 247 -14.60 10.32 -0.70
N VAL A 248 -13.88 10.68 0.35
CA VAL A 248 -12.66 9.97 0.81
C VAL A 248 -13.07 8.96 1.86
N LEU A 249 -12.69 7.69 1.66
CA LEU A 249 -13.04 6.57 2.52
C LEU A 249 -11.79 6.12 3.28
N ILE A 250 -11.89 6.09 4.61
CA ILE A 250 -10.80 5.71 5.50
C ILE A 250 -11.27 4.77 6.59
N SER A 251 -10.34 4.04 7.21
CA SER A 251 -10.59 3.38 8.48
C SER A 251 -9.50 3.67 9.49
N SER A 252 -9.91 3.82 10.75
CA SER A 252 -8.98 3.86 11.88
C SER A 252 -8.75 2.48 12.48
N ALA A 253 -7.71 2.35 13.29
CA ALA A 253 -7.31 1.07 13.88
C ALA A 253 -7.66 0.91 15.38
N TRP A 254 -6.85 1.51 16.24
CA TRP A 254 -6.86 1.30 17.68
C TRP A 254 -6.92 2.64 18.41
N PRO A 255 -7.70 2.79 19.51
CA PRO A 255 -8.45 1.75 20.23
C PRO A 255 -9.79 1.37 19.61
N GLN A 256 -10.30 2.17 18.68
CA GLN A 256 -11.55 1.91 18.00
C GLN A 256 -11.41 1.97 16.47
N ARG A 257 -12.13 1.09 15.79
CA ARG A 257 -12.22 1.08 14.33
C ARG A 257 -13.43 1.84 13.88
N HIS A 258 -13.20 2.85 13.06
CA HIS A 258 -14.22 3.69 12.46
C HIS A 258 -13.97 3.76 10.96
N LEU A 259 -14.93 3.31 10.17
CA LEU A 259 -15.03 3.58 8.75
C LEU A 259 -15.70 4.95 8.57
N LEU A 260 -14.99 5.89 7.95
CA LEU A 260 -15.52 7.22 7.66
C LEU A 260 -15.59 7.45 6.16
N ALA A 261 -16.66 8.12 5.73
CA ALA A 261 -16.69 8.83 4.46
C ALA A 261 -16.61 10.33 4.71
N ILE A 262 -15.63 10.98 4.09
CA ILE A 262 -15.26 12.36 4.36
C ILE A 262 -15.36 13.18 3.08
N LYS A 263 -15.99 14.35 3.19
CA LYS A 263 -16.01 15.36 2.11
C LYS A 263 -14.68 16.14 2.15
N PRO A 264 -13.89 16.17 1.06
CA PRO A 264 -12.54 16.73 1.08
C PRO A 264 -12.49 18.23 0.78
N ASP A 265 -13.62 18.94 0.83
CA ASP A 265 -13.78 20.36 0.49
C ASP A 265 -13.65 21.32 1.68
N GLY A 266 -13.27 20.79 2.84
CA GLY A 266 -13.18 21.54 4.08
C GLY A 266 -11.93 22.40 4.27
N SER A 267 -11.89 23.11 5.42
CA SER A 267 -10.73 23.89 5.86
C SER A 267 -10.64 23.90 7.38
N GLY A 268 -9.43 23.75 7.93
CA GLY A 268 -9.20 23.72 9.37
C GLY A 268 -9.74 22.45 10.05
N ASP A 269 -10.25 22.59 11.27
CA ASP A 269 -10.90 21.48 11.97
C ASP A 269 -12.29 21.22 11.37
N VAL A 270 -12.48 20.04 10.81
CA VAL A 270 -13.73 19.62 10.17
C VAL A 270 -14.37 18.40 10.84
N SER A 271 -13.95 18.09 12.06
CA SER A 271 -14.35 16.89 12.82
C SER A 271 -15.87 16.71 12.90
N GLU A 272 -16.61 17.81 13.04
CA GLU A 272 -18.08 17.80 13.22
C GLU A 272 -18.87 18.14 11.94
N SER A 273 -18.21 18.44 10.82
CA SER A 273 -18.88 19.05 9.65
C SER A 273 -18.72 18.30 8.34
N HIS A 274 -17.64 17.53 8.14
CA HIS A 274 -17.32 16.93 6.84
C HIS A 274 -17.38 15.40 6.81
N ILE A 275 -17.77 14.77 7.92
CA ILE A 275 -18.09 13.33 7.93
C ILE A 275 -19.47 13.16 7.30
N ALA A 276 -19.53 12.62 6.08
CA ALA A 276 -20.78 12.32 5.38
C ALA A 276 -21.54 11.17 6.07
N TRP A 277 -20.81 10.14 6.48
CA TRP A 277 -21.32 9.05 7.31
C TRP A 277 -20.18 8.35 8.05
N ARG A 278 -20.53 7.61 9.12
CA ARG A 278 -19.61 6.86 9.98
C ARG A 278 -20.20 5.50 10.30
N SER A 279 -19.36 4.46 10.28
CA SER A 279 -19.72 3.10 10.71
C SER A 279 -18.60 2.46 11.51
N THR A 280 -18.96 1.59 12.46
CA THR A 280 -18.01 0.65 13.10
C THR A 280 -18.03 -0.72 12.43
N GLU A 281 -19.13 -1.06 11.75
CA GLU A 281 -19.23 -2.27 10.94
C GLU A 281 -18.60 -2.04 9.56
N GLY A 282 -17.84 -3.02 9.06
CA GLY A 282 -17.06 -2.86 7.83
C GLY A 282 -15.74 -2.09 7.99
N ALA A 283 -15.49 -1.51 9.16
CA ALA A 283 -14.25 -0.78 9.47
C ALA A 283 -13.03 -1.70 9.44
N PHE A 284 -12.15 -1.44 8.48
CA PHE A 284 -10.95 -2.23 8.21
C PHE A 284 -9.77 -1.80 9.07
N TYR A 285 -8.76 -2.67 9.16
CA TYR A 285 -7.58 -2.43 9.98
C TYR A 285 -6.32 -2.40 9.10
N VAL A 286 -5.77 -3.57 8.78
CA VAL A 286 -4.51 -3.71 8.03
C VAL A 286 -4.73 -3.60 6.52
N PRO A 287 -5.61 -4.40 5.89
CA PRO A 287 -5.77 -4.35 4.45
C PRO A 287 -6.43 -3.03 4.03
N SER A 288 -5.92 -2.44 2.96
CA SER A 288 -6.52 -1.26 2.36
C SER A 288 -7.69 -1.66 1.46
N PRO A 289 -8.81 -0.93 1.46
CA PRO A 289 -10.04 -1.30 0.78
C PRO A 289 -9.94 -1.00 -0.72
N VAL A 290 -10.91 -1.39 -1.52
CA VAL A 290 -10.98 -1.01 -2.94
C VAL A 290 -12.38 -0.58 -3.34
N ILE A 291 -12.46 0.23 -4.40
CA ILE A 291 -13.74 0.70 -4.97
C ILE A 291 -13.97 0.03 -6.32
N VAL A 292 -15.20 -0.43 -6.57
CA VAL A 292 -15.68 -0.86 -7.89
C VAL A 292 -17.12 -0.38 -8.06
N GLY A 293 -17.33 0.52 -9.03
CA GLY A 293 -18.66 1.11 -9.25
C GLY A 293 -19.15 1.85 -7.99
N ASP A 294 -20.32 1.46 -7.49
CA ASP A 294 -20.94 2.06 -6.31
C ASP A 294 -20.53 1.42 -4.98
N TYR A 295 -19.58 0.47 -5.02
CA TYR A 295 -19.28 -0.40 -3.89
C TYR A 295 -17.84 -0.24 -3.39
N LEU A 296 -17.72 -0.09 -2.07
CA LEU A 296 -16.47 -0.25 -1.33
C LEU A 296 -16.37 -1.69 -0.85
N ILE A 297 -15.27 -2.35 -1.19
CA ILE A 297 -14.93 -3.68 -0.68
C ILE A 297 -13.88 -3.53 0.41
N THR A 298 -14.21 -4.01 1.62
CA THR A 298 -13.29 -4.03 2.76
C THR A 298 -12.97 -5.46 3.17
N THR A 299 -11.71 -5.72 3.49
CA THR A 299 -11.21 -7.03 3.94
C THR A 299 -10.61 -6.91 5.34
N MET A 300 -10.62 -8.02 6.09
CA MET A 300 -10.32 -8.02 7.52
C MET A 300 -9.35 -9.13 7.88
N THR A 301 -8.51 -8.89 8.88
CA THR A 301 -7.61 -9.92 9.45
C THR A 301 -8.35 -11.07 10.13
N ASN A 302 -9.68 -11.01 10.31
CA ASN A 302 -10.50 -12.15 10.73
C ASN A 302 -11.18 -12.89 9.57
N GLY A 303 -10.78 -12.55 8.34
CA GLY A 303 -11.25 -13.09 7.07
C GLY A 303 -12.63 -12.66 6.59
N THR A 304 -13.20 -11.64 7.22
CA THR A 304 -14.47 -11.05 6.78
C THR A 304 -14.25 -10.12 5.60
N VAL A 305 -15.07 -10.27 4.57
CA VAL A 305 -15.17 -9.32 3.45
C VAL A 305 -16.54 -8.66 3.48
N HIS A 306 -16.58 -7.34 3.36
CA HIS A 306 -17.83 -6.58 3.25
C HIS A 306 -17.93 -5.92 1.89
N CYS A 307 -19.15 -5.86 1.36
CA CYS A 307 -19.52 -4.96 0.29
C CYS A 307 -20.42 -3.88 0.86
N ILE A 308 -20.04 -2.62 0.63
CA ILE A 308 -20.64 -1.45 1.25
C ILE A 308 -21.03 -0.47 0.14
N GLU A 309 -22.26 0.01 0.14
CA GLU A 309 -22.69 1.09 -0.75
C GLU A 309 -21.99 2.40 -0.31
N ILE A 310 -21.18 2.98 -1.20
CA ILE A 310 -20.31 4.13 -0.87
C ILE A 310 -21.12 5.35 -0.44
N ALA A 311 -22.25 5.61 -1.12
CA ALA A 311 -23.06 6.80 -0.87
C ALA A 311 -23.68 6.83 0.54
N THR A 312 -23.95 5.67 1.13
CA THR A 312 -24.73 5.56 2.38
C THR A 312 -23.98 4.89 3.53
N GLY A 313 -22.90 4.15 3.24
CA GLY A 313 -22.21 3.30 4.20
C GLY A 313 -22.97 2.02 4.54
N LYS A 314 -24.07 1.71 3.85
CA LYS A 314 -24.88 0.51 4.10
C LYS A 314 -24.13 -0.74 3.64
N ILE A 315 -24.02 -1.73 4.51
CA ILE A 315 -23.53 -3.06 4.15
C ILE A 315 -24.58 -3.75 3.29
N VAL A 316 -24.17 -4.15 2.09
CA VAL A 316 -24.99 -4.85 1.10
C VAL A 316 -24.93 -6.36 1.37
N TRP A 317 -23.72 -6.88 1.56
CA TRP A 317 -23.49 -8.27 1.95
C TRP A 317 -22.14 -8.42 2.66
N LYS A 318 -21.96 -9.58 3.30
CA LYS A 318 -20.76 -9.94 4.06
C LYS A 318 -20.46 -11.42 3.89
N GLU A 319 -19.19 -11.75 3.67
CA GLU A 319 -18.72 -13.12 3.45
C GLU A 319 -17.44 -13.44 4.20
N LYS A 320 -17.09 -14.74 4.25
CA LYS A 320 -15.84 -15.24 4.84
C LYS A 320 -14.93 -15.84 3.78
N LEU A 321 -13.81 -15.17 3.47
CA LEU A 321 -12.88 -15.54 2.40
C LEU A 321 -11.44 -15.86 2.89
N GLY A 322 -11.30 -16.23 4.17
CA GLY A 322 -10.01 -16.55 4.79
C GLY A 322 -9.26 -15.32 5.32
N ARG A 323 -8.27 -15.51 6.21
CA ARG A 323 -7.54 -14.43 6.89
C ARG A 323 -6.84 -13.50 5.88
N GLN A 324 -6.99 -12.17 5.98
CA GLN A 324 -6.41 -11.21 5.03
C GLN A 324 -5.56 -10.13 5.72
N TYR A 325 -4.25 -10.18 5.52
CA TYR A 325 -3.30 -9.06 5.64
C TYR A 325 -3.02 -8.34 4.31
N PRO A 326 -2.81 -9.05 3.17
CA PRO A 326 -2.59 -8.36 1.90
C PRO A 326 -3.84 -7.60 1.47
N SER A 327 -3.63 -6.48 0.77
CA SER A 327 -4.74 -5.66 0.30
C SER A 327 -5.28 -6.17 -1.03
N ALA A 328 -6.59 -6.00 -1.23
CA ALA A 328 -7.23 -6.32 -2.51
C ALA A 328 -6.82 -5.31 -3.60
N VAL A 329 -6.93 -5.75 -4.86
CA VAL A 329 -6.80 -4.91 -6.06
C VAL A 329 -7.98 -5.14 -6.99
N THR A 330 -8.22 -4.22 -7.92
CA THR A 330 -9.34 -4.27 -8.86
C THR A 330 -8.86 -4.14 -10.29
N ALA A 331 -9.57 -4.81 -11.19
CA ALA A 331 -9.39 -4.66 -12.63
C ALA A 331 -10.65 -5.14 -13.34
N ASN A 332 -11.03 -4.47 -14.42
CA ASN A 332 -12.16 -4.87 -15.27
C ASN A 332 -13.47 -5.19 -14.50
N GLY A 333 -13.78 -4.40 -13.47
CA GLY A 333 -14.99 -4.58 -12.65
C GLY A 333 -14.96 -5.77 -11.67
N LEU A 334 -13.82 -6.46 -11.56
CA LEU A 334 -13.59 -7.55 -10.62
C LEU A 334 -12.70 -7.10 -9.47
N VAL A 335 -12.79 -7.82 -8.34
CA VAL A 335 -11.94 -7.64 -7.18
C VAL A 335 -11.16 -8.91 -6.91
N TYR A 336 -9.85 -8.76 -6.79
CA TYR A 336 -8.89 -9.81 -6.50
C TYR A 336 -8.48 -9.70 -5.03
N ILE A 337 -8.91 -10.66 -4.22
CA ILE A 337 -8.77 -10.68 -2.77
C ILE A 337 -7.78 -11.77 -2.38
N PRO A 338 -6.48 -11.44 -2.21
CA PRO A 338 -5.49 -12.36 -1.65
C PRO A 338 -5.79 -12.62 -0.17
N ASN A 339 -5.41 -13.79 0.30
CA ASN A 339 -5.44 -14.15 1.72
C ASN A 339 -4.09 -14.77 2.15
N ASP A 340 -3.89 -14.87 3.46
CA ASP A 340 -2.60 -15.25 4.06
C ASP A 340 -2.16 -16.68 3.68
N ASP A 341 -3.10 -17.54 3.31
CA ASP A 341 -2.86 -18.93 2.89
C ASP A 341 -2.44 -19.03 1.40
N GLY A 342 -2.35 -17.90 0.68
CA GLY A 342 -2.00 -17.89 -0.74
C GLY A 342 -3.14 -18.18 -1.69
N VAL A 343 -4.38 -18.01 -1.20
CA VAL A 343 -5.57 -18.13 -2.03
C VAL A 343 -6.03 -16.74 -2.46
N ILE A 344 -6.22 -16.56 -3.77
CA ILE A 344 -6.79 -15.34 -4.35
C ILE A 344 -8.24 -15.65 -4.72
N SER A 345 -9.18 -15.01 -4.02
CA SER A 345 -10.60 -15.04 -4.37
C SER A 345 -10.90 -13.92 -5.36
N VAL A 346 -11.57 -14.23 -6.47
CA VAL A 346 -12.02 -13.26 -7.46
C VAL A 346 -13.53 -13.12 -7.33
N ILE A 347 -14.01 -11.90 -7.15
CA ILE A 347 -15.44 -11.62 -6.97
C ILE A 347 -15.89 -10.50 -7.89
N LYS A 348 -17.20 -10.41 -8.12
CA LYS A 348 -17.83 -9.26 -8.76
C LYS A 348 -18.72 -8.53 -7.75
N PRO A 349 -18.41 -7.26 -7.41
CA PRO A 349 -19.26 -6.46 -6.53
C PRO A 349 -20.63 -6.18 -7.15
N GLY A 350 -21.66 -6.18 -6.30
CA GLY A 350 -23.05 -6.07 -6.72
C GLY A 350 -24.03 -6.13 -5.53
N PRO A 351 -25.35 -6.10 -5.80
CA PRO A 351 -26.40 -6.15 -4.77
C PRO A 351 -26.45 -7.49 -4.01
N SER A 352 -25.77 -8.52 -4.51
CA SER A 352 -25.57 -9.81 -3.87
C SER A 352 -24.12 -10.26 -4.07
N PHE A 353 -23.65 -11.19 -3.24
CA PHE A 353 -22.33 -11.77 -3.41
C PHE A 353 -22.25 -12.63 -4.68
N GLU A 354 -21.22 -12.43 -5.49
CA GLU A 354 -20.93 -13.20 -6.69
C GLU A 354 -19.46 -13.64 -6.69
N SER A 355 -19.22 -14.92 -6.45
CA SER A 355 -17.90 -15.55 -6.55
C SER A 355 -17.61 -15.92 -7.99
N ILE A 356 -16.49 -15.44 -8.52
CA ILE A 356 -16.07 -15.68 -9.91
C ILE A 356 -15.04 -16.79 -9.99
N ALA A 357 -14.02 -16.75 -9.14
CA ALA A 357 -12.96 -17.75 -9.10
C ALA A 357 -12.28 -17.82 -7.74
N LYS A 358 -11.57 -18.93 -7.50
CA LYS A 358 -10.68 -19.13 -6.35
C LYS A 358 -9.41 -19.81 -6.85
N ASN A 359 -8.28 -19.15 -6.63
CA ASN A 359 -6.99 -19.56 -7.18
C ASN A 359 -5.99 -19.81 -6.05
N ASP A 360 -5.47 -21.02 -5.94
CA ASP A 360 -4.53 -21.44 -4.88
C ASP A 360 -3.10 -21.48 -5.43
N MET A 361 -2.21 -20.72 -4.79
CA MET A 361 -0.80 -20.61 -5.20
C MET A 361 0.12 -21.62 -4.51
N GLY A 362 -0.39 -22.38 -3.54
CA GLY A 362 0.36 -23.41 -2.82
C GLY A 362 1.44 -22.87 -1.88
N GLU A 363 1.43 -21.58 -1.56
CA GLU A 363 2.31 -20.96 -0.56
C GLU A 363 1.68 -19.72 0.06
N HIS A 364 2.00 -19.46 1.33
CA HIS A 364 1.56 -18.26 2.04
C HIS A 364 1.95 -16.96 1.32
N MET A 365 1.09 -15.95 1.47
CA MET A 365 1.26 -14.64 0.83
C MET A 365 0.84 -13.51 1.78
N ASN A 366 1.72 -12.52 1.96
CA ASN A 366 1.44 -11.32 2.76
C ASN A 366 1.52 -10.02 1.94
N ALA A 367 1.89 -10.12 0.65
CA ALA A 367 2.01 -9.00 -0.27
C ALA A 367 0.74 -8.84 -1.12
N SER A 368 0.44 -7.60 -1.49
CA SER A 368 -0.68 -7.30 -2.39
C SER A 368 -0.27 -7.57 -3.85
N PRO A 369 -1.19 -8.00 -4.73
CA PRO A 369 -0.90 -8.18 -6.14
C PRO A 369 -0.50 -6.87 -6.83
N ALA A 370 0.31 -6.99 -7.89
CA ALA A 370 0.48 -5.92 -8.87
C ALA A 370 -0.10 -6.35 -10.21
N ILE A 371 -0.72 -5.42 -10.93
CA ILE A 371 -1.33 -5.68 -12.23
C ILE A 371 -0.68 -4.77 -13.26
N SER A 372 -0.11 -5.35 -14.31
CA SER A 372 0.56 -4.60 -15.37
C SER A 372 0.73 -5.47 -16.60
N ASN A 373 0.57 -4.88 -17.79
CA ASN A 373 0.84 -5.54 -19.06
C ASN A 373 0.02 -6.81 -19.29
N GLY A 374 -1.27 -6.81 -18.92
CA GLY A 374 -2.14 -7.98 -19.00
C GLY A 374 -1.73 -9.15 -18.08
N LYS A 375 -0.86 -8.91 -17.10
CA LYS A 375 -0.36 -9.91 -16.16
C LYS A 375 -0.65 -9.51 -14.71
N ILE A 376 -0.73 -10.52 -13.85
CA ILE A 376 -0.84 -10.34 -12.40
C ILE A 376 0.43 -10.90 -11.75
N TYR A 377 1.10 -10.07 -10.96
CA TYR A 377 2.32 -10.44 -10.24
C TYR A 377 1.99 -10.67 -8.76
N LEU A 378 2.34 -11.84 -8.24
CA LEU A 378 2.03 -12.27 -6.89
C LEU A 378 3.33 -12.62 -6.14
N ARG A 379 3.57 -11.98 -4.99
CA ARG A 379 4.68 -12.28 -4.10
C ARG A 379 4.18 -13.18 -2.96
N GLY A 380 4.53 -14.46 -3.00
CA GLY A 380 4.40 -15.32 -1.83
C GLY A 380 5.68 -15.36 -1.01
N ASP A 381 5.74 -16.19 0.01
CA ASP A 381 6.90 -16.21 0.91
C ASP A 381 8.19 -16.64 0.20
N LYS A 382 8.09 -17.64 -0.69
CA LYS A 382 9.26 -18.25 -1.34
C LYS A 382 9.43 -17.82 -2.79
N HIS A 383 8.35 -17.45 -3.47
CA HIS A 383 8.38 -17.16 -4.89
C HIS A 383 7.70 -15.84 -5.26
N ILE A 384 8.08 -15.35 -6.44
CA ILE A 384 7.35 -14.35 -7.22
C ILE A 384 6.75 -15.08 -8.43
N PHE A 385 5.47 -14.86 -8.68
CA PHE A 385 4.72 -15.48 -9.76
C PHE A 385 4.29 -14.41 -10.77
N CYS A 386 4.30 -14.76 -12.05
CA CYS A 386 3.62 -14.01 -13.10
C CYS A 386 2.48 -14.86 -13.65
N ILE A 387 1.26 -14.40 -13.40
CA ILE A 387 0.03 -15.04 -13.88
C ILE A 387 -0.37 -14.36 -15.18
N GLY A 388 -0.71 -15.16 -16.18
CA GLY A 388 -1.10 -14.65 -17.48
C GLY A 388 -1.64 -15.72 -18.40
N LEU A 389 -2.43 -15.28 -19.37
CA LEU A 389 -2.87 -16.08 -20.51
C LEU A 389 -1.72 -16.41 -21.47
#